data_AF-A0A3S0JZ07-F1
#
_entry.id   AF-A0A3S0JZ07-F1
#
_cell.length_a   1.000
_cell.length_b   1.000
_cell.length_c   1.000
_cell.angle_alpha   90.00
_cell.angle_beta   90.00
_cell.angle_gamma   90.00
#
_symmetry.space_group_name_H-M   'P 1'
#
loop_
_entity.id
_entity.type
_entity.pdbx_description
1 polymer ?
#
loop_
_entity_poly.entity_id
_entity_poly.type
_entity_poly.pdbx_seq_one_letter_code
_entity_poly.pdbx_strand_id
1 'polypeptide(L)'
;MKKYSSPWFKRKGFVRLASLFIFIVSTHFGTYLVGYFSAFSPRWVDEHREVQARVTDLFYQQEEFINSSGDKRALDGYYLSYQFGLEGEEFLSTKAISSSRFLTLKEGSYVSVWYSIDNPEVSDLKIHLAAKVGEDPVTEKLLSALGFSVPFTMMLYFLLSFLLVQESKNVLPKGLYTGNSWLDIEDKYLVLMLCDELVYFGFDDKQSAEILRAYSNEVPPDKLIAMSKPGRLQRIAFDDITLVCSDHNSDVIEIEHKGGCGRLGFINQMVKSHALENLKPFFPVDLGYHRNERTRLKAALPSLLFLTLLMVGGLTINIVGFQLLVGFMGIFIVLPIVISRITNPTITEKWCREEAFTQIEGPA
;
A
#
# COMPACT_ATOMS: atom_id res chain seq x y z
N MET A 1 19.76 18.86 -22.18
CA MET A 1 19.71 19.45 -20.82
C MET A 1 19.57 18.34 -19.79
N LYS A 2 20.50 18.22 -18.82
CA LYS A 2 20.37 17.25 -17.72
C LYS A 2 19.36 17.81 -16.71
N LYS A 3 18.18 17.21 -16.64
CA LYS A 3 17.20 17.46 -15.56
C LYS A 3 17.90 17.11 -14.25
N TYR A 4 18.17 18.09 -13.39
CA TYR A 4 18.68 17.83 -12.04
C TYR A 4 17.54 17.17 -11.27
N SER A 5 17.49 15.85 -11.34
CA SER A 5 16.64 15.04 -10.46
C SER A 5 17.45 14.80 -9.19
N SER A 6 16.89 15.15 -8.03
CA SER A 6 17.46 14.75 -6.75
C SER A 6 17.77 13.24 -6.77
N PRO A 7 18.81 12.77 -6.06
CA PRO A 7 19.11 11.33 -5.95
C PRO A 7 17.85 10.51 -5.60
N TRP A 8 16.94 11.10 -4.84
CA TRP A 8 15.62 10.56 -4.52
C TRP A 8 14.71 10.39 -5.73
N PHE A 9 14.56 11.41 -6.60
CA PHE A 9 13.76 11.28 -7.83
C PHE A 9 14.30 10.17 -8.75
N LYS A 10 15.62 9.97 -8.78
CA LYS A 10 16.23 8.85 -9.51
C LYS A 10 15.87 7.50 -8.89
N ARG A 11 15.90 7.38 -7.56
CA ARG A 11 15.51 6.16 -6.84
C ARG A 11 14.03 5.85 -7.01
N LYS A 12 13.15 6.84 -6.89
CA LYS A 12 11.70 6.69 -7.11
C LYS A 12 11.38 6.30 -8.56
N GLY A 13 12.08 6.91 -9.53
CA GLY A 13 12.01 6.52 -10.93
C GLY A 13 12.46 5.08 -11.17
N PHE A 14 13.59 4.68 -10.57
CA PHE A 14 14.10 3.32 -10.63
C PHE A 14 13.13 2.31 -10.02
N VAL A 15 12.57 2.57 -8.83
CA VAL A 15 11.60 1.68 -8.18
C VAL A 15 10.36 1.52 -9.04
N ARG A 16 9.82 2.60 -9.62
CA ARG A 16 8.68 2.52 -10.55
C ARG A 16 8.99 1.63 -11.75
N LEU A 17 10.16 1.82 -12.36
CA LEU A 17 10.58 1.08 -13.55
C LEU A 17 10.84 -0.40 -13.24
N ALA A 18 11.46 -0.69 -12.08
CA ALA A 18 11.69 -2.04 -11.59
C ALA A 18 10.37 -2.75 -11.27
N SER A 19 9.43 -2.09 -10.59
CA SER A 19 8.10 -2.66 -10.31
C SER A 19 7.30 -2.92 -11.59
N LEU A 20 7.36 -2.02 -12.57
CA LEU A 20 6.72 -2.23 -13.88
C LEU A 20 7.34 -3.43 -14.61
N PHE A 21 8.66 -3.54 -14.61
CA PHE A 21 9.36 -4.68 -15.21
C PHE A 21 8.95 -6.00 -14.55
N ILE A 22 8.94 -6.02 -13.21
CA ILE A 22 8.53 -7.21 -12.45
C ILE A 22 7.06 -7.55 -12.68
N PHE A 23 6.20 -6.55 -12.89
CA PHE A 23 4.80 -6.77 -13.25
C PHE A 23 4.65 -7.45 -14.61
N ILE A 24 5.41 -7.01 -15.61
CA ILE A 24 5.41 -7.63 -16.94
C ILE A 24 5.89 -9.09 -16.82
N VAL A 25 7.00 -9.32 -16.11
CA VAL A 25 7.58 -10.66 -15.94
C VAL A 25 6.64 -11.59 -15.15
N SER A 26 6.08 -11.13 -14.04
CA SER A 26 5.20 -11.94 -13.18
C SER A 26 3.86 -12.26 -13.85
N THR A 27 3.30 -11.31 -14.61
CA THR A 27 2.09 -11.53 -15.40
C THR A 27 2.36 -12.56 -16.49
N HIS A 28 3.47 -12.42 -17.22
CA HIS A 28 3.85 -13.36 -18.27
C HIS A 28 4.07 -14.78 -17.74
N PHE A 29 4.87 -14.92 -16.68
CA PHE A 29 5.10 -16.21 -16.02
C PHE A 29 3.81 -16.79 -15.43
N GLY A 30 2.96 -15.92 -14.88
CA GLY A 30 1.66 -16.27 -14.36
C GLY A 30 0.72 -16.85 -15.42
N THR A 31 0.68 -16.26 -16.61
CA THR A 31 -0.09 -16.77 -17.75
C THR A 31 0.40 -18.15 -18.18
N TYR A 32 1.72 -18.40 -18.18
CA TYR A 32 2.27 -19.73 -18.44
C TYR A 32 1.93 -20.75 -17.36
N LEU A 33 2.02 -20.36 -16.08
CA LEU A 33 1.67 -21.23 -14.97
C LEU A 33 0.18 -21.62 -15.01
N VAL A 34 -0.72 -20.66 -15.22
CA VAL A 34 -2.15 -20.93 -15.38
C VAL A 34 -2.39 -21.89 -16.55
N GLY A 35 -1.70 -21.68 -17.67
CA GLY A 35 -1.76 -22.60 -18.82
C GLY A 35 -1.19 -23.99 -18.55
N TYR A 36 -0.13 -24.10 -17.74
CA TYR A 36 0.43 -25.39 -17.33
C TYR A 36 -0.49 -26.15 -16.37
N PHE A 37 -1.12 -25.43 -15.42
CA PHE A 37 -2.10 -26.02 -14.51
C PHE A 37 -3.40 -26.40 -15.21
N SER A 38 -3.83 -25.65 -16.23
CA SER A 38 -5.00 -26.05 -17.04
C SER A 38 -4.69 -27.24 -17.94
N ALA A 39 -3.44 -27.41 -18.38
CA ALA A 39 -2.97 -28.59 -19.12
C ALA A 39 -2.80 -29.87 -18.28
N PHE A 40 -3.08 -29.83 -16.96
CA PHE A 40 -3.25 -31.04 -16.15
C PHE A 40 -4.65 -31.67 -16.30
N SER A 41 -5.46 -31.24 -17.28
CA SER A 41 -6.59 -32.04 -17.73
C SER A 41 -6.10 -33.46 -18.06
N PRO A 42 -6.76 -34.51 -17.55
CA PRO A 42 -6.29 -35.87 -17.79
C PRO A 42 -6.33 -36.14 -19.30
N ARG A 43 -5.26 -36.72 -19.86
CA ARG A 43 -5.05 -36.89 -21.32
C ARG A 43 -6.24 -37.48 -22.09
N TRP A 44 -7.05 -38.31 -21.44
CA TRP A 44 -8.23 -38.92 -22.06
C TRP A 44 -9.30 -37.90 -22.45
N VAL A 45 -9.27 -36.70 -21.88
CA VAL A 45 -10.26 -35.67 -22.16
C VAL A 45 -10.04 -35.04 -23.54
N ASP A 46 -8.84 -35.15 -24.14
CA ASP A 46 -8.62 -34.73 -25.53
C ASP A 46 -9.19 -35.75 -26.55
N GLU A 47 -9.32 -37.01 -26.14
CA GLU A 47 -9.82 -38.15 -26.94
C GLU A 47 -11.16 -38.68 -26.40
N HIS A 48 -12.03 -37.80 -25.93
CA HIS A 48 -13.29 -38.18 -25.30
C HIS A 48 -14.40 -38.50 -26.30
N ARG A 49 -15.41 -39.25 -25.85
CA ARG A 49 -16.73 -39.33 -26.49
C ARG A 49 -17.82 -38.87 -25.55
N GLU A 50 -18.91 -38.36 -26.13
CA GLU A 50 -20.07 -37.85 -25.38
C GLU A 50 -21.21 -38.88 -25.40
N VAL A 51 -21.83 -39.10 -24.23
CA VAL A 51 -23.01 -39.93 -24.08
C VAL A 51 -24.00 -39.28 -23.11
N GLN A 52 -25.29 -39.55 -23.30
CA GLN A 52 -26.32 -39.16 -22.34
C GLN A 52 -26.43 -40.24 -21.26
N ALA A 53 -26.05 -39.90 -20.04
CA ALA A 53 -26.18 -40.77 -18.87
C ALA A 53 -27.47 -40.45 -18.12
N ARG A 54 -28.13 -41.48 -17.61
CA ARG A 54 -29.32 -41.35 -16.76
C ARG A 54 -28.89 -41.13 -15.32
N VAL A 55 -29.44 -40.12 -14.67
CA VAL A 55 -29.25 -39.88 -13.24
C VAL A 55 -29.98 -40.97 -12.46
N THR A 56 -29.23 -41.74 -11.67
CA THR A 56 -29.76 -42.84 -10.86
C THR A 56 -30.07 -42.39 -9.44
N ASP A 57 -29.22 -41.53 -8.87
CA ASP A 57 -29.34 -41.10 -7.47
C ASP A 57 -28.71 -39.71 -7.26
N LEU A 58 -29.28 -38.96 -6.33
CA LEU A 58 -28.83 -37.62 -5.91
C LEU A 58 -28.82 -37.59 -4.39
N PHE A 59 -27.64 -37.62 -3.78
CA PHE A 59 -27.51 -37.67 -2.32
C PHE A 59 -26.62 -36.56 -1.76
N TYR A 60 -26.92 -36.20 -0.52
CA TYR A 60 -26.19 -35.23 0.28
C TYR A 60 -25.50 -35.96 1.43
N GLN A 61 -24.22 -35.65 1.65
CA GLN A 61 -23.43 -36.20 2.74
C GLN A 61 -22.69 -35.08 3.45
N GLN A 62 -22.81 -35.05 4.78
CA GLN A 62 -22.09 -34.11 5.61
C GLN A 62 -20.80 -34.78 6.11
N GLU A 63 -19.65 -34.27 5.70
CA GLU A 63 -18.35 -34.78 6.14
C GLU A 63 -17.83 -33.94 7.31
N GLU A 64 -17.72 -34.56 8.48
CA GLU A 64 -17.07 -33.93 9.63
C GLU A 64 -15.55 -34.11 9.55
N PHE A 65 -14.82 -33.02 9.66
CA PHE A 65 -13.37 -33.04 9.79
C PHE A 65 -12.91 -32.16 10.95
N ILE A 66 -11.76 -32.53 11.52
CA ILE A 66 -11.12 -31.77 12.59
C ILE A 66 -10.06 -30.89 11.95
N ASN A 67 -10.16 -29.57 12.12
CA ASN A 67 -9.15 -28.66 11.61
C ASN A 67 -7.82 -28.83 12.38
N SER A 68 -6.74 -28.23 11.88
CA SER A 68 -5.43 -28.24 12.56
C SER A 68 -5.44 -27.62 13.97
N SER A 69 -6.52 -26.93 14.35
CA SER A 69 -6.73 -26.31 15.67
C SER A 69 -7.57 -27.18 16.62
N GLY A 70 -8.05 -28.35 16.19
CA GLY A 70 -8.86 -29.26 17.00
C GLY A 70 -10.38 -29.03 16.96
N ASP A 71 -10.86 -28.03 16.21
CA ASP A 71 -12.29 -27.77 16.08
C ASP A 71 -12.93 -28.70 15.04
N LYS A 72 -14.09 -29.27 15.39
CA LYS A 72 -14.93 -29.99 14.44
C LYS A 72 -15.60 -29.00 13.49
N ARG A 73 -15.42 -29.21 12.19
CA ARG A 73 -16.15 -28.51 11.13
C ARG A 73 -16.85 -29.53 10.26
N ALA A 74 -18.03 -29.17 9.78
CA ALA A 74 -18.77 -29.96 8.82
C ALA A 74 -18.63 -29.33 7.43
N LEU A 75 -18.36 -30.16 6.42
CA LEU A 75 -18.40 -29.80 5.02
C LEU A 75 -19.62 -30.47 4.36
N ASP A 76 -20.42 -29.65 3.69
CA ASP A 76 -21.58 -30.11 2.94
C ASP A 76 -21.14 -30.65 1.57
N GLY A 77 -21.25 -31.97 1.36
CA GLY A 77 -20.98 -32.65 0.11
C GLY A 77 -22.27 -33.00 -0.64
N TYR A 78 -22.35 -32.63 -1.92
CA TYR A 78 -23.47 -32.98 -2.80
C TYR A 78 -22.97 -33.90 -3.91
N TYR A 79 -23.64 -35.03 -4.12
CA TYR A 79 -23.18 -36.07 -5.02
C TYR A 79 -24.26 -36.47 -6.02
N LEU A 80 -23.82 -36.85 -7.21
CA LEU A 80 -24.64 -37.34 -8.31
C LEU A 80 -24.11 -38.71 -8.75
N SER A 81 -24.98 -39.71 -8.75
CA SER A 81 -24.73 -41.00 -9.39
C SER A 81 -25.45 -41.06 -10.74
N TYR A 82 -24.76 -41.52 -11.76
CA TYR A 82 -25.31 -41.66 -13.10
C TYR A 82 -24.87 -42.98 -13.74
N GLN A 83 -25.71 -43.49 -14.65
CA GLN A 83 -25.47 -44.70 -15.41
C GLN A 83 -25.58 -44.44 -16.92
N PHE A 84 -24.72 -45.07 -17.71
CA PHE A 84 -24.82 -45.06 -19.18
C PHE A 84 -24.42 -46.43 -19.75
N GLY A 85 -25.02 -46.78 -20.90
CA GLY A 85 -24.76 -48.06 -21.56
C GLY A 85 -23.89 -47.88 -22.81
N LEU A 86 -22.87 -48.73 -22.98
CA LEU A 86 -22.06 -48.83 -24.20
C LEU A 86 -21.94 -50.31 -24.59
N GLU A 87 -22.22 -50.63 -25.86
CA GLU A 87 -22.03 -51.97 -26.44
C GLU A 87 -22.65 -53.15 -25.64
N GLY A 88 -23.66 -52.88 -24.81
CA GLY A 88 -24.34 -53.88 -23.97
C GLY A 88 -23.84 -53.96 -22.52
N GLU A 89 -22.83 -53.17 -22.14
CA GLU A 89 -22.34 -53.01 -20.78
C GLU A 89 -22.86 -51.70 -20.15
N GLU A 90 -23.16 -51.74 -18.86
CA GLU A 90 -23.59 -50.56 -18.09
C GLU A 90 -22.48 -50.07 -17.17
N PHE A 91 -22.18 -48.78 -17.26
CA PHE A 91 -21.19 -48.11 -16.45
C PHE A 91 -21.87 -47.20 -15.43
N LEU A 92 -21.48 -47.32 -14.17
CA LEU A 92 -21.98 -46.52 -13.06
C LEU A 92 -20.85 -45.67 -12.48
N SER A 93 -21.10 -44.38 -12.31
CA SER A 93 -20.13 -43.48 -11.69
C SER A 93 -20.82 -42.46 -10.78
N THR A 94 -20.14 -42.12 -9.68
CA THR A 94 -20.58 -41.13 -8.70
C THR A 94 -19.59 -39.95 -8.67
N LYS A 95 -20.11 -38.73 -8.76
CA LYS A 95 -19.30 -37.49 -8.76
C LYS A 95 -19.88 -36.44 -7.83
N ALA A 96 -19.00 -35.69 -7.18
CA ALA A 96 -19.38 -34.52 -6.42
C ALA A 96 -19.83 -33.39 -7.37
N ILE A 97 -20.91 -32.70 -7.02
CA ILE A 97 -21.50 -31.59 -7.77
C ILE A 97 -21.72 -30.37 -6.86
N SER A 98 -21.97 -29.20 -7.45
CA SER A 98 -22.31 -28.00 -6.67
C SER A 98 -23.73 -28.06 -6.11
N SER A 99 -23.98 -27.36 -4.99
CA SER A 99 -25.31 -27.24 -4.38
C SER A 99 -26.38 -26.72 -5.35
N SER A 100 -26.02 -25.74 -6.19
CA SER A 100 -26.90 -25.20 -7.23
C SER A 100 -27.31 -26.23 -8.28
N ARG A 101 -26.42 -27.17 -8.60
CA ARG A 101 -26.69 -28.25 -9.56
C ARG A 101 -27.53 -29.36 -8.92
N PHE A 102 -27.26 -29.67 -7.67
CA PHE A 102 -28.06 -30.61 -6.89
C PHE A 102 -29.54 -30.19 -6.86
N LEU A 103 -29.82 -28.90 -6.66
CA LEU A 103 -31.19 -28.36 -6.61
C LEU A 103 -31.91 -28.32 -7.97
N THR A 104 -31.17 -28.38 -9.09
CA THR A 104 -31.75 -28.25 -10.43
C THR A 104 -31.90 -29.59 -11.15
N LEU A 105 -31.11 -30.60 -10.77
CA LEU A 105 -31.19 -31.95 -11.31
C LEU A 105 -32.32 -32.76 -10.64
N LYS A 106 -32.82 -33.76 -11.36
CA LYS A 106 -33.84 -34.68 -10.86
C LYS A 106 -33.39 -36.11 -11.14
N GLU A 107 -33.71 -37.02 -10.23
CA GLU A 107 -33.55 -38.45 -10.49
C GLU A 107 -34.32 -38.87 -11.75
N GLY A 108 -33.72 -39.73 -12.56
CA GLY A 108 -34.26 -40.14 -13.86
C GLY A 108 -34.09 -39.13 -14.99
N SER A 109 -33.56 -37.93 -14.74
CA SER A 109 -33.16 -37.01 -15.81
C SER A 109 -31.89 -37.49 -16.51
N TYR A 110 -31.56 -36.89 -17.66
CA TYR A 110 -30.36 -37.20 -18.42
C TYR A 110 -29.33 -36.08 -18.30
N VAL A 111 -28.07 -36.46 -18.20
CA VAL A 111 -26.91 -35.56 -18.14
C VAL A 111 -25.88 -35.96 -19.19
N SER A 112 -25.22 -34.96 -19.79
CA SER A 112 -24.15 -35.21 -20.75
C SER A 112 -22.86 -35.55 -20.00
N VAL A 113 -22.30 -36.71 -20.33
CA VAL A 113 -21.08 -37.27 -19.75
C VAL A 113 -20.05 -37.46 -20.85
N TRP A 114 -18.81 -37.11 -20.54
CA TRP A 114 -17.65 -37.46 -21.35
C TRP A 114 -16.94 -38.65 -20.73
N TYR A 115 -16.54 -39.61 -21.56
CA TYR A 115 -15.81 -40.82 -21.16
C TYR A 115 -14.58 -41.04 -22.05
N SER A 116 -13.58 -41.74 -21.51
CA SER A 116 -12.39 -42.16 -22.25
C SER A 116 -12.71 -43.32 -23.20
N ILE A 117 -12.25 -43.24 -24.46
CA ILE A 117 -12.43 -44.30 -25.46
C ILE A 117 -11.76 -45.62 -24.99
N ASP A 118 -10.57 -45.53 -24.40
CA ASP A 118 -9.79 -46.70 -23.98
C ASP A 118 -10.25 -47.28 -22.63
N ASN A 119 -10.94 -46.48 -21.81
CA ASN A 119 -11.44 -46.91 -20.51
C ASN A 119 -12.74 -46.16 -20.13
N PRO A 120 -13.92 -46.68 -20.52
CA PRO A 120 -15.19 -46.04 -20.24
C PRO A 120 -15.54 -45.84 -18.75
N GLU A 121 -14.89 -46.57 -17.83
CA GLU A 121 -15.03 -46.34 -16.38
C GLU A 121 -14.51 -44.96 -15.97
N VAL A 122 -13.59 -44.39 -16.75
CA VAL A 122 -13.08 -43.03 -16.56
C VAL A 122 -14.02 -42.06 -17.26
N SER A 123 -15.02 -41.58 -16.52
CA SER A 123 -16.01 -40.62 -16.99
C SER A 123 -16.19 -39.43 -16.05
N ASP A 124 -16.61 -38.29 -16.59
CA ASP A 124 -17.03 -37.12 -15.81
C ASP A 124 -18.10 -36.32 -16.56
N LEU A 125 -18.81 -35.44 -15.85
CA LEU A 125 -19.82 -34.58 -16.44
C LEU A 125 -19.17 -33.63 -17.44
N LYS A 126 -19.78 -33.50 -18.64
CA LYS A 126 -19.31 -32.57 -19.68
C LYS A 126 -19.08 -31.17 -19.14
N ILE A 127 -19.93 -30.70 -18.23
CA ILE A 127 -19.80 -29.35 -17.68
C ILE A 127 -18.58 -29.16 -16.76
N HIS A 128 -18.14 -30.21 -16.06
CA HIS A 128 -16.93 -30.17 -15.24
C HIS A 128 -15.66 -30.19 -16.09
N LEU A 129 -15.72 -30.84 -17.24
CA LEU A 129 -14.60 -30.98 -18.16
C LEU A 129 -14.55 -29.87 -19.20
N ALA A 130 -15.67 -29.35 -19.68
CA ALA A 130 -15.73 -28.25 -20.63
C ALA A 130 -15.08 -26.97 -20.07
N ALA A 131 -15.18 -26.73 -18.76
CA ALA A 131 -14.46 -25.64 -18.09
C ALA A 131 -12.94 -25.87 -17.97
N LYS A 132 -12.46 -27.11 -18.20
CA LYS A 132 -11.03 -27.49 -18.15
C LYS A 132 -10.42 -27.70 -19.54
N VAL A 133 -11.25 -27.88 -20.56
CA VAL A 133 -10.87 -28.31 -21.93
C VAL A 133 -11.11 -27.21 -22.95
N GLY A 134 -11.89 -26.19 -22.59
CA GLY A 134 -11.86 -24.95 -23.35
C GLY A 134 -10.41 -24.50 -23.51
N GLU A 135 -9.99 -24.23 -24.74
CA GLU A 135 -8.83 -23.38 -24.96
C GLU A 135 -9.17 -22.04 -24.31
N ASP A 136 -8.85 -21.87 -23.02
CA ASP A 136 -9.05 -20.59 -22.36
C ASP A 136 -8.29 -19.59 -23.23
N PRO A 137 -8.99 -18.65 -23.90
CA PRO A 137 -8.34 -17.72 -24.81
C PRO A 137 -7.26 -17.00 -24.01
N VAL A 138 -6.15 -16.63 -24.67
CA VAL A 138 -4.99 -15.99 -24.02
C VAL A 138 -5.42 -14.84 -23.09
N THR A 139 -6.53 -14.18 -23.41
CA THR A 139 -7.20 -13.15 -22.61
C THR A 139 -7.70 -13.62 -21.23
N GLU A 140 -8.28 -14.83 -21.11
CA GLU A 140 -8.76 -15.37 -19.83
C GLU A 140 -7.60 -15.82 -18.93
N LYS A 141 -6.57 -16.46 -19.52
CA LYS A 141 -5.33 -16.79 -18.79
C LYS A 141 -4.61 -15.53 -18.32
N LEU A 142 -4.62 -14.47 -19.12
CA LEU A 142 -4.10 -13.17 -18.74
C LEU A 142 -4.93 -12.54 -17.61
N LEU A 143 -6.26 -12.58 -17.69
CA LEU A 143 -7.13 -12.01 -16.65
C LEU A 143 -6.96 -12.72 -15.30
N SER A 144 -6.86 -14.05 -15.32
CA SER A 144 -6.54 -14.86 -14.14
C SER A 144 -5.14 -14.54 -13.60
N ALA A 145 -4.15 -14.36 -14.48
CA ALA A 145 -2.81 -13.95 -14.09
C ALA A 145 -2.76 -12.55 -13.45
N LEU A 146 -3.57 -11.63 -13.94
CA LEU A 146 -3.71 -10.27 -13.40
C LEU A 146 -4.26 -10.28 -11.97
N GLY A 147 -5.15 -11.21 -11.64
CA GLY A 147 -5.74 -11.35 -10.30
C GLY A 147 -4.71 -11.50 -9.17
N PHE A 148 -3.55 -12.09 -9.44
CA PHE A 148 -2.48 -12.22 -8.45
C PHE A 148 -1.24 -11.37 -8.74
N SER A 149 -0.90 -11.12 -10.00
CA SER A 149 0.30 -10.36 -10.37
C SER A 149 0.18 -8.88 -10.01
N VAL A 150 -1.00 -8.27 -10.14
CA VAL A 150 -1.26 -6.88 -9.74
C VAL A 150 -1.05 -6.68 -8.23
N PRO A 151 -1.71 -7.42 -7.31
CA PRO A 151 -1.49 -7.22 -5.88
C PRO A 151 -0.06 -7.55 -5.45
N PHE A 152 0.57 -8.59 -6.04
CA PHE A 152 1.96 -8.94 -5.75
C PHE A 152 2.94 -7.83 -6.15
N THR A 153 2.78 -7.25 -7.34
CA THR A 153 3.68 -6.19 -7.81
C THR A 153 3.44 -4.86 -7.12
N MET A 154 2.19 -4.58 -6.74
CA MET A 154 1.86 -3.47 -5.85
C MET A 154 2.55 -3.64 -4.49
N MET A 155 2.53 -4.84 -3.91
CA MET A 155 3.28 -5.17 -2.69
C MET A 155 4.77 -4.91 -2.82
N LEU A 156 5.36 -5.41 -3.90
CA LEU A 156 6.78 -5.24 -4.14
C LEU A 156 7.15 -3.77 -4.38
N TYR A 157 6.30 -3.00 -5.06
CA TYR A 157 6.47 -1.55 -5.22
C TYR A 157 6.50 -0.82 -3.89
N PHE A 158 5.58 -1.13 -2.98
CA PHE A 158 5.57 -0.52 -1.65
C PHE A 158 6.79 -0.92 -0.83
N LEU A 159 7.18 -2.20 -0.86
CA LEU A 159 8.39 -2.67 -0.18
C LEU A 159 9.66 -2.01 -0.71
N LEU A 160 9.83 -1.97 -2.03
CA LEU A 160 10.99 -1.31 -2.67
C LEU A 160 10.98 0.20 -2.43
N SER A 161 9.81 0.84 -2.44
CA SER A 161 9.68 2.25 -2.09
C SER A 161 10.11 2.48 -0.64
N PHE A 162 9.67 1.64 0.28
CA PHE A 162 10.09 1.76 1.67
C PHE A 162 11.59 1.56 1.86
N LEU A 163 12.18 0.51 1.26
CA LEU A 163 13.60 0.18 1.45
C LEU A 163 14.56 1.10 0.70
N LEU A 164 14.20 1.55 -0.51
CA LEU A 164 15.11 2.28 -1.41
C LEU A 164 14.78 3.77 -1.50
N VAL A 165 13.52 4.16 -1.28
CA VAL A 165 13.05 5.56 -1.39
C VAL A 165 12.95 6.22 -0.01
N GLN A 166 13.09 5.48 1.10
CA GLN A 166 13.28 6.11 2.41
C GLN A 166 14.40 7.14 2.31
N GLU A 167 14.04 8.39 2.54
CA GLU A 167 15.01 9.45 2.72
C GLU A 167 15.95 9.02 3.83
N SER A 168 17.24 9.12 3.56
CA SER A 168 18.20 9.21 4.64
C SER A 168 17.86 10.50 5.39
N LYS A 169 17.07 10.37 6.47
CA LYS A 169 16.67 11.45 7.39
C LYS A 169 17.84 12.29 7.90
N ASN A 170 19.07 11.82 7.66
CA ASN A 170 20.33 12.35 8.18
C ASN A 170 21.25 12.97 7.10
N VAL A 171 20.79 13.17 5.86
CA VAL A 171 21.65 13.77 4.81
C VAL A 171 21.18 15.17 4.46
N LEU A 172 22.07 16.14 4.61
CA LEU A 172 21.91 17.50 4.09
C LEU A 172 22.11 17.49 2.55
N PRO A 173 21.07 17.74 1.75
CA PRO A 173 21.20 17.77 0.30
C PRO A 173 21.93 19.04 -0.13
N LYS A 174 23.16 18.88 -0.64
CA LYS A 174 23.98 20.00 -1.13
C LYS A 174 23.24 20.79 -2.21
N GLY A 175 23.21 22.12 -2.06
CA GLY A 175 22.63 23.05 -3.05
C GLY A 175 21.14 23.35 -2.90
N LEU A 176 20.47 22.82 -1.85
CA LEU A 176 19.06 23.11 -1.53
C LEU A 176 18.88 23.81 -0.18
N TYR A 177 19.99 24.18 0.46
CA TYR A 177 20.01 24.98 1.67
C TYR A 177 21.23 25.91 1.65
N THR A 178 21.10 27.05 2.29
CA THR A 178 22.19 27.95 2.70
C THR A 178 22.08 28.20 4.21
N GLY A 179 22.89 29.09 4.76
CA GLY A 179 22.75 29.50 6.17
C GLY A 179 21.37 30.11 6.46
N ASN A 180 20.82 30.87 5.51
CA ASN A 180 19.64 31.70 5.73
C ASN A 180 18.50 31.36 4.76
N SER A 181 18.56 30.24 4.05
CA SER A 181 17.50 29.86 3.11
C SER A 181 17.42 28.36 2.92
N TRP A 182 16.22 27.85 2.68
CA TRP A 182 15.93 26.43 2.53
C TRP A 182 14.90 26.26 1.41
N LEU A 183 15.31 25.58 0.34
CA LEU A 183 14.49 25.33 -0.84
C LEU A 183 14.00 23.89 -0.84
N ASP A 184 12.69 23.70 -0.77
CA ASP A 184 12.04 22.43 -1.00
C ASP A 184 11.43 22.38 -2.41
N ILE A 185 12.05 21.62 -3.30
CA ILE A 185 11.54 21.45 -4.67
C ILE A 185 10.31 20.53 -4.69
N GLU A 186 10.21 19.59 -3.76
CA GLU A 186 9.22 18.51 -3.78
C GLU A 186 7.86 19.04 -3.35
N ASP A 187 7.84 19.72 -2.21
CA ASP A 187 6.64 20.42 -1.70
C ASP A 187 6.48 21.82 -2.30
N LYS A 188 7.42 22.19 -3.20
CA LYS A 188 7.43 23.45 -3.95
C LYS A 188 7.36 24.65 -3.02
N TYR A 189 8.23 24.65 -2.04
CA TYR A 189 8.22 25.57 -0.93
C TYR A 189 9.60 26.19 -0.76
N LEU A 190 9.67 27.50 -0.52
CA LEU A 190 10.92 28.18 -0.23
C LEU A 190 10.77 28.93 1.09
N VAL A 191 11.75 28.74 1.98
CA VAL A 191 11.87 29.48 3.24
C VAL A 191 13.15 30.31 3.18
N LEU A 192 13.03 31.59 3.52
CA LEU A 192 14.09 32.58 3.53
C LEU A 192 14.09 33.29 4.88
N MET A 193 15.27 33.45 5.46
CA MET A 193 15.50 34.25 6.65
C MET A 193 16.12 35.59 6.22
N LEU A 194 15.37 36.67 6.42
CA LEU A 194 15.85 38.04 6.32
C LEU A 194 16.11 38.57 7.75
N CYS A 195 16.82 39.70 7.86
CA CYS A 195 17.37 40.19 9.13
C CYS A 195 16.36 40.23 10.30
N ASP A 196 15.11 40.59 10.03
CA ASP A 196 14.02 40.80 11.00
C ASP A 196 12.73 40.03 10.68
N GLU A 197 12.67 39.37 9.52
CA GLU A 197 11.49 38.64 9.06
C GLU A 197 11.85 37.26 8.50
N LEU A 198 10.98 36.31 8.78
CA LEU A 198 10.93 35.02 8.13
C LEU A 198 9.96 35.10 6.96
N VAL A 199 10.45 34.81 5.76
CA VAL A 199 9.67 34.86 4.53
C VAL A 199 9.56 33.48 3.93
N TYR A 200 8.35 33.07 3.56
CA TYR A 200 8.16 31.81 2.87
C TYR A 200 7.04 31.90 1.84
N PHE A 201 7.13 31.06 0.81
CA PHE A 201 6.10 30.96 -0.21
C PHE A 201 6.14 29.64 -0.96
N GLY A 202 4.96 29.22 -1.42
CA GLY A 202 4.80 28.09 -2.33
C GLY A 202 4.86 28.52 -3.80
N PHE A 203 5.49 27.71 -4.64
CA PHE A 203 5.60 27.92 -6.09
C PHE A 203 4.97 26.78 -6.90
N ASP A 204 4.76 26.98 -8.21
CA ASP A 204 4.17 25.96 -9.09
C ASP A 204 5.24 25.15 -9.85
N ASP A 205 4.83 24.03 -10.43
CA ASP A 205 5.70 23.18 -11.27
C ASP A 205 6.40 23.96 -12.39
N LYS A 206 5.70 24.93 -12.99
CA LYS A 206 6.24 25.76 -14.08
C LYS A 206 7.40 26.65 -13.60
N GLN A 207 7.39 27.10 -12.34
CA GLN A 207 8.40 27.99 -11.76
C GLN A 207 9.54 27.21 -11.08
N SER A 208 9.32 25.93 -10.74
CA SER A 208 10.29 25.09 -10.03
C SER A 208 11.69 25.09 -10.65
N ALA A 209 11.78 24.97 -11.98
CA ALA A 209 13.06 24.93 -12.69
C ALA A 209 13.78 26.28 -12.70
N GLU A 210 13.02 27.39 -12.74
CA GLU A 210 13.55 28.74 -12.73
C GLU A 210 14.04 29.13 -11.33
N ILE A 211 13.23 28.86 -10.30
CA ILE A 211 13.58 29.10 -8.90
C ILE A 211 14.79 28.27 -8.50
N LEU A 212 14.83 26.98 -8.87
CA LEU A 212 15.99 26.14 -8.62
C LEU A 212 17.26 26.71 -9.26
N ARG A 213 17.17 27.21 -10.50
CA ARG A 213 18.32 27.82 -11.19
C ARG A 213 18.74 29.13 -10.52
N ALA A 214 17.79 29.97 -10.13
CA ALA A 214 18.08 31.21 -9.43
C ALA A 214 18.75 30.92 -8.07
N TYR A 215 18.20 29.97 -7.32
CA TYR A 215 18.74 29.54 -6.04
C TYR A 215 20.14 28.94 -6.16
N SER A 216 20.36 28.04 -7.13
CA SER A 216 21.67 27.40 -7.37
C SER A 216 22.75 28.39 -7.84
N ASN A 217 22.34 29.53 -8.41
CA ASN A 217 23.24 30.61 -8.82
C ASN A 217 23.41 31.68 -7.73
N GLU A 218 22.98 31.41 -6.49
CA GLU A 218 23.11 32.31 -5.34
C GLU A 218 22.49 33.70 -5.59
N VAL A 219 21.37 33.73 -6.32
CA VAL A 219 20.59 34.95 -6.54
C VAL A 219 20.10 35.49 -5.19
N PRO A 220 20.17 36.82 -4.94
CA PRO A 220 19.79 37.40 -3.66
C PRO A 220 18.32 37.14 -3.30
N PRO A 221 17.98 37.04 -1.99
CA PRO A 221 16.63 36.73 -1.51
C PRO A 221 15.53 37.62 -2.10
N ASP A 222 15.78 38.93 -2.26
CA ASP A 222 14.78 39.86 -2.80
C ASP A 222 14.32 39.49 -4.21
N LYS A 223 15.25 39.01 -5.03
CA LYS A 223 14.94 38.55 -6.39
C LYS A 223 14.18 37.23 -6.38
N LEU A 224 14.44 36.35 -5.41
CA LEU A 224 13.66 35.12 -5.24
C LEU A 224 12.23 35.44 -4.77
N ILE A 225 12.07 36.40 -3.87
CA ILE A 225 10.75 36.88 -3.41
C ILE A 225 9.97 37.49 -4.57
N ALA A 226 10.62 38.24 -5.47
CA ALA A 226 9.98 38.79 -6.66
C ALA A 226 9.47 37.72 -7.65
N MET A 227 10.00 36.49 -7.59
CA MET A 227 9.49 35.35 -8.38
C MET A 227 8.24 34.69 -7.76
N SER A 228 7.88 35.06 -6.52
CA SER A 228 6.69 34.54 -5.85
C SER A 228 5.41 35.11 -6.50
N LYS A 229 4.33 34.31 -6.47
CA LYS A 229 3.03 34.79 -6.94
C LYS A 229 2.37 35.70 -5.89
N PRO A 230 1.62 36.73 -6.33
CA PRO A 230 0.82 37.55 -5.42
C PRO A 230 -0.12 36.65 -4.60
N GLY A 231 -0.10 36.80 -3.26
CA GLY A 231 -0.97 36.07 -2.34
C GLY A 231 -0.45 34.71 -1.83
N ARG A 232 0.70 34.22 -2.31
CA ARG A 232 1.38 33.03 -1.74
C ARG A 232 2.57 33.38 -0.86
N LEU A 233 2.96 34.64 -0.85
CA LEU A 233 4.01 35.18 -0.01
C LEU A 233 3.48 35.41 1.39
N GLN A 234 4.12 34.77 2.37
CA GLN A 234 3.89 35.04 3.77
C GLN A 234 5.18 35.58 4.40
N ARG A 235 5.00 36.58 5.27
CA ARG A 235 6.08 37.26 5.99
C ARG A 235 5.69 37.24 7.47
N ILE A 236 6.58 36.73 8.30
CA ILE A 236 6.40 36.67 9.76
C ILE A 236 7.56 37.45 10.37
N ALA A 237 7.27 38.58 11.01
CA ALA A 237 8.25 39.30 11.81
C ALA A 237 8.63 38.44 13.02
N PHE A 238 9.92 38.37 13.36
CA PHE A 238 10.36 37.56 14.51
C PHE A 238 9.71 38.00 15.83
N ASP A 239 9.51 39.31 16.00
CA ASP A 239 8.84 39.92 17.17
C ASP A 239 7.36 39.53 17.33
N ASP A 240 6.73 39.01 16.27
CA ASP A 240 5.33 38.61 16.29
C ASP A 240 5.13 37.13 16.61
N ILE A 241 6.22 36.36 16.74
CA ILE A 241 6.19 34.92 17.04
C ILE A 241 5.79 34.71 18.50
N THR A 242 4.73 33.94 18.72
CA THR A 242 4.20 33.60 20.05
C THR A 242 4.46 32.15 20.44
N LEU A 243 4.56 31.25 19.47
CA LEU A 243 4.85 29.83 19.67
C LEU A 243 5.68 29.29 18.51
N VAL A 244 6.72 28.52 18.83
CA VAL A 244 7.41 27.66 17.84
C VAL A 244 7.37 26.23 18.34
N CYS A 245 6.91 25.31 17.48
CA CYS A 245 6.84 23.89 17.78
C CYS A 245 7.59 23.09 16.71
N SER A 246 8.50 22.21 17.12
CA SER A 246 9.19 21.29 16.23
C SER A 246 9.19 19.88 16.79
N ASP A 247 8.61 18.95 16.04
CA ASP A 247 8.64 17.52 16.35
C ASP A 247 9.84 16.86 15.70
N HIS A 248 10.67 16.12 16.44
CA HIS A 248 11.85 15.42 15.93
C HIS A 248 11.54 14.52 14.72
N ASN A 249 10.39 13.87 14.73
CA ASN A 249 9.97 12.93 13.68
C ASN A 249 9.24 13.60 12.49
N SER A 250 9.07 14.93 12.51
CA SER A 250 8.50 15.70 11.41
C SER A 250 9.58 16.53 10.71
N ASP A 251 9.36 16.80 9.44
CA ASP A 251 10.06 17.72 8.56
C ASP A 251 9.47 19.14 8.58
N VAL A 252 8.50 19.42 9.46
CA VAL A 252 7.80 20.71 9.58
C VAL A 252 8.18 21.43 10.88
N ILE A 253 8.27 22.76 10.82
CA ILE A 253 8.24 23.65 11.98
C ILE A 253 6.91 24.42 11.96
N GLU A 254 6.17 24.36 13.07
CA GLU A 254 4.94 25.14 13.25
C GLU A 254 5.28 26.42 14.01
N ILE A 255 4.82 27.57 13.48
CA ILE A 255 5.03 28.89 14.07
C ILE A 255 3.68 29.57 14.23
N GLU A 256 3.32 29.89 15.46
CA GLU A 256 2.19 30.77 15.74
C GLU A 256 2.69 32.20 15.86
N HIS A 257 1.94 33.13 15.25
CA HIS A 257 2.20 34.56 15.29
C HIS A 257 0.89 35.32 15.51
N LYS A 258 0.96 36.61 15.85
CA LYS A 258 -0.24 37.44 16.12
C LYS A 258 -1.29 37.44 15.00
N GLY A 259 -0.90 37.09 13.77
CA GLY A 259 -1.75 37.05 12.59
C GLY A 259 -2.23 35.65 12.17
N GLY A 260 -1.86 34.58 12.88
CA GLY A 260 -2.27 33.21 12.53
C GLY A 260 -1.22 32.14 12.83
N CYS A 261 -1.34 30.99 12.16
CA CYS A 261 -0.43 29.86 12.27
C CYS A 261 0.23 29.59 10.92
N GLY A 262 1.56 29.57 10.91
CA GLY A 262 2.41 29.25 9.78
C GLY A 262 3.03 27.85 9.93
N ARG A 263 3.16 27.14 8.82
CA ARG A 263 3.80 25.82 8.76
C ARG A 263 4.93 25.84 7.75
N LEU A 264 6.17 25.71 8.23
CA LEU A 264 7.37 25.69 7.40
C LEU A 264 7.71 24.24 7.05
N GLY A 265 7.55 23.86 5.79
CA GLY A 265 8.01 22.57 5.28
C GLY A 265 9.48 22.61 4.89
N PHE A 266 10.22 21.54 5.20
CA PHE A 266 11.61 21.35 4.82
C PHE A 266 11.78 20.00 4.14
N ILE A 267 12.79 19.87 3.28
CA ILE A 267 13.05 18.63 2.53
C ILE A 267 13.19 17.41 3.45
N ASN A 268 13.85 17.58 4.60
CA ASN A 268 13.99 16.50 5.56
C ASN A 268 14.24 17.00 6.98
N GLN A 269 14.20 16.07 7.92
CA GLN A 269 14.42 16.31 9.35
C GLN A 269 15.76 16.99 9.65
N MET A 270 16.83 16.67 8.92
CA MET A 270 18.14 17.29 9.13
C MET A 270 18.15 18.76 8.68
N VAL A 271 17.60 19.05 7.49
CA VAL A 271 17.48 20.42 6.98
C VAL A 271 16.65 21.26 7.94
N LYS A 272 15.56 20.69 8.46
CA LYS A 272 14.76 21.30 9.52
C LYS A 272 15.57 21.56 10.79
N SER A 273 16.36 20.60 11.28
CA SER A 273 17.22 20.78 12.45
C SER A 273 18.24 21.91 12.25
N HIS A 274 18.90 21.96 11.09
CA HIS A 274 19.80 23.04 10.72
C HIS A 274 19.06 24.39 10.65
N ALA A 275 17.87 24.43 10.06
CA ALA A 275 17.06 25.65 10.00
C ALA A 275 16.67 26.13 11.40
N LEU A 276 16.23 25.21 12.27
CA LEU A 276 15.85 25.51 13.64
C LEU A 276 17.04 26.06 14.44
N GLU A 277 18.24 25.50 14.28
CA GLU A 277 19.47 26.03 14.91
C GLU A 277 19.79 27.46 14.48
N ASN A 278 19.56 27.80 13.21
CA ASN A 278 19.78 29.16 12.69
C ASN A 278 18.65 30.14 13.05
N LEU A 279 17.44 29.66 13.30
CA LEU A 279 16.29 30.50 13.68
C LEU A 279 16.26 30.80 15.18
N LYS A 280 16.74 29.88 16.03
CA LYS A 280 16.78 30.03 17.49
C LYS A 280 17.31 31.40 17.99
N PRO A 281 18.41 31.97 17.44
CA PRO A 281 18.93 33.25 17.89
C PRO A 281 18.01 34.45 17.65
N PHE A 282 17.04 34.32 16.73
CA PHE A 282 16.11 35.39 16.37
C PHE A 282 14.77 35.28 17.11
N PHE A 283 14.57 34.24 17.92
CA PHE A 283 13.34 34.11 18.69
C PHE A 283 13.25 35.18 19.78
N PRO A 284 12.04 35.72 20.04
CA PRO A 284 11.81 36.64 21.14
C PRO A 284 12.33 36.09 22.47
N VAL A 285 13.02 36.95 23.25
CA VAL A 285 13.69 36.57 24.52
C VAL A 285 12.71 36.07 25.58
N ASP A 286 11.43 36.45 25.47
CA ASP A 286 10.31 36.05 26.32
C ASP A 286 9.76 34.64 26.04
N LEU A 287 10.29 33.92 25.05
CA LEU A 287 9.91 32.54 24.78
C LEU A 287 10.73 31.54 25.61
N GLY A 288 10.08 30.86 26.55
CA GLY A 288 10.68 29.78 27.33
C GLY A 288 10.83 28.48 26.53
N TYR A 289 12.01 27.84 26.62
CA TYR A 289 12.28 26.55 25.98
C TYR A 289 11.74 25.38 26.80
N HIS A 290 10.94 24.53 26.16
CA HIS A 290 10.36 23.33 26.73
C HIS A 290 10.65 22.12 25.85
N ARG A 291 11.20 21.06 26.43
CA ARG A 291 11.49 19.80 25.76
C ARG A 291 10.60 18.71 26.34
N ASN A 292 9.65 18.22 25.56
CA ASN A 292 8.77 17.13 25.97
C ASN A 292 9.22 15.83 25.30
N GLU A 293 9.64 14.86 26.12
CA GLU A 293 10.04 13.54 25.65
C GLU A 293 8.90 12.55 25.87
N ARG A 294 8.21 12.17 24.79
CA ARG A 294 7.23 11.08 24.88
C ARG A 294 7.97 9.74 24.93
N THR A 295 7.63 8.91 25.91
CA THR A 295 8.15 7.54 25.99
C THR A 295 7.79 6.75 24.72
N ARG A 296 8.71 5.90 24.25
CA ARG A 296 8.59 5.11 22.99
C ARG A 296 7.23 4.41 22.86
N LEU A 297 6.73 3.85 23.97
CA LEU A 297 5.44 3.16 24.01
C LEU A 297 4.26 4.12 23.81
N LYS A 298 4.27 5.31 24.44
CA LYS A 298 3.22 6.33 24.26
C LYS A 298 3.18 6.86 22.83
N ALA A 299 4.34 6.97 22.17
CA ALA A 299 4.41 7.38 20.77
C ALA A 299 3.86 6.30 19.80
N ALA A 300 4.13 5.02 20.08
CA ALA A 300 3.69 3.89 19.25
C ALA A 300 2.23 3.47 19.48
N LEU A 301 1.64 3.83 20.63
CA LEU A 301 0.31 3.39 21.05
C LEU A 301 -0.80 3.56 19.98
N PRO A 302 -0.94 4.71 19.30
CA PRO A 302 -2.00 4.88 18.28
C PRO A 302 -1.83 3.92 17.10
N SER A 303 -0.58 3.69 16.69
CA SER A 303 -0.26 2.77 15.59
C SER A 303 -0.46 1.31 15.99
N LEU A 304 -0.16 0.96 17.25
CA LEU A 304 -0.45 -0.36 17.80
C LEU A 304 -1.96 -0.64 17.87
N LEU A 305 -2.76 0.33 18.32
CA LEU A 305 -4.22 0.19 18.35
C LEU A 305 -4.79 -0.06 16.96
N PHE A 306 -4.28 0.66 15.96
CA PHE A 306 -4.69 0.46 14.57
C PHE A 306 -4.27 -0.91 14.01
N LEU A 307 -3.07 -1.40 14.35
CA LEU A 307 -2.62 -2.76 13.98
C LEU A 307 -3.52 -3.84 14.59
N THR A 308 -3.89 -3.69 15.87
CA THR A 308 -4.80 -4.60 16.56
C THR A 308 -6.17 -4.61 15.91
N LEU A 309 -6.71 -3.45 15.56
CA LEU A 309 -7.99 -3.33 14.87
C LEU A 309 -7.98 -4.05 13.51
N LEU A 310 -6.89 -3.88 12.74
CA LEU A 310 -6.71 -4.60 11.48
C LEU A 310 -6.72 -6.12 11.71
N MET A 311 -5.93 -6.63 12.66
CA MET A 311 -5.89 -8.07 12.96
C MET A 311 -7.27 -8.63 13.35
N VAL A 312 -8.00 -7.94 14.22
CA VAL A 312 -9.35 -8.35 14.62
C VAL A 312 -10.31 -8.37 13.42
N GLY A 313 -10.25 -7.33 12.57
CA GLY A 313 -11.03 -7.29 11.33
C GLY A 313 -10.71 -8.46 10.40
N GLY A 314 -9.43 -8.74 10.17
CA GLY A 314 -8.99 -9.84 9.31
C GLY A 314 -9.41 -11.22 9.81
N LEU A 315 -9.39 -11.44 11.13
CA LEU A 315 -9.79 -12.72 11.73
C LEU A 315 -11.31 -12.95 11.75
N THR A 316 -12.10 -11.88 11.84
CA THR A 316 -13.57 -11.96 11.89
C THR A 316 -14.21 -12.16 10.52
N ILE A 317 -13.61 -11.64 9.45
CA ILE A 317 -14.12 -11.78 8.08
C ILE A 317 -13.37 -12.91 7.37
N ASN A 318 -14.03 -14.07 7.25
CA ASN A 318 -13.45 -15.27 6.60
C ASN A 318 -13.51 -15.21 5.06
N ILE A 319 -13.00 -14.12 4.49
CA ILE A 319 -12.86 -13.93 3.04
C ILE A 319 -11.36 -13.84 2.77
N VAL A 320 -10.83 -14.81 2.01
CA VAL A 320 -9.38 -14.92 1.73
C VAL A 320 -8.81 -13.62 1.16
N GLY A 321 -9.51 -12.98 0.22
CA GLY A 321 -9.09 -11.70 -0.35
C GLY A 321 -9.02 -10.55 0.68
N PHE A 322 -9.96 -10.53 1.63
CA PHE A 322 -9.97 -9.52 2.69
C PHE A 322 -8.84 -9.76 3.71
N GLN A 323 -8.60 -11.01 4.10
CA GLN A 323 -7.49 -11.39 4.97
C GLN A 323 -6.13 -11.01 4.39
N LEU A 324 -5.94 -11.25 3.09
CA LEU A 324 -4.72 -10.83 2.37
C LEU A 324 -4.56 -9.31 2.36
N LEU A 325 -5.65 -8.55 2.13
CA LEU A 325 -5.62 -7.09 2.13
C LEU A 325 -5.32 -6.51 3.52
N VAL A 326 -5.92 -7.08 4.57
CA VAL A 326 -5.64 -6.70 5.96
C VAL A 326 -4.21 -7.03 6.35
N GLY A 327 -3.73 -8.24 6.03
CA GLY A 327 -2.34 -8.64 6.26
C GLY A 327 -1.35 -7.71 5.53
N PHE A 328 -1.69 -7.31 4.31
CA PHE A 328 -0.93 -6.33 3.54
C PHE A 328 -0.86 -4.97 4.24
N MET A 329 -2.00 -4.40 4.65
CA MET A 329 -2.01 -3.11 5.36
C MET A 329 -1.21 -3.20 6.68
N GLY A 330 -1.37 -4.29 7.42
CA GLY A 330 -0.64 -4.54 8.66
C GLY A 330 0.87 -4.52 8.45
N ILE A 331 1.38 -5.34 7.52
CA ILE A 331 2.82 -5.54 7.31
C ILE A 331 3.50 -4.32 6.67
N PHE A 332 2.86 -3.69 5.67
CA PHE A 332 3.54 -2.70 4.84
C PHE A 332 3.22 -1.25 5.20
N ILE A 333 2.08 -0.98 5.85
CA ILE A 333 1.70 0.37 6.22
C ILE A 333 1.92 0.58 7.71
N VAL A 334 1.35 -0.28 8.54
CA VAL A 334 1.26 -0.02 9.98
C VAL A 334 2.51 -0.47 10.72
N LEU A 335 2.99 -1.69 10.44
CA LEU A 335 4.15 -2.27 11.11
C LEU A 335 5.42 -1.41 10.97
N PRO A 336 5.75 -0.81 9.81
CA PRO A 336 6.93 0.05 9.70
C PRO A 336 6.80 1.33 10.53
N ILE A 337 5.58 1.89 10.64
CA ILE A 337 5.30 3.06 11.48
C ILE A 337 5.46 2.69 12.96
N VAL A 338 4.93 1.54 13.38
CA VAL A 338 5.08 1.02 14.74
C VAL A 338 6.56 0.83 15.07
N ILE A 339 7.32 0.14 14.20
CA ILE A 339 8.76 -0.08 14.38
C ILE A 339 9.48 1.26 14.50
N SER A 340 9.26 2.20 13.58
CA SER A 340 9.91 3.52 13.60
C SER A 340 9.61 4.34 14.86
N ARG A 341 8.41 4.21 15.44
CA ARG A 341 8.01 4.94 16.65
C ARG A 341 8.51 4.27 17.93
N ILE A 342 8.72 2.95 17.91
CA ILE A 342 9.31 2.20 19.02
C ILE A 342 10.82 2.41 19.07
N THR A 343 11.51 2.45 17.93
CA THR A 343 12.96 2.64 17.90
C THR A 343 13.39 4.06 18.24
N ASN A 344 12.63 5.08 17.83
CA ASN A 344 13.01 6.48 18.04
C ASN A 344 12.07 7.19 19.03
N PRO A 345 12.59 7.78 20.12
CA PRO A 345 11.77 8.63 20.98
C PRO A 345 11.26 9.85 20.21
N THR A 346 9.98 10.18 20.36
CA THR A 346 9.44 11.42 19.81
C THR A 346 9.74 12.55 20.79
N ILE A 347 10.72 13.38 20.44
CA ILE A 347 11.07 14.60 21.16
C ILE A 347 10.32 15.75 20.47
N THR A 348 9.54 16.50 21.24
CA THR A 348 8.92 17.74 20.78
C THR A 348 9.61 18.91 21.47
N GLU A 349 10.20 19.80 20.69
CA GLU A 349 10.79 21.05 21.15
C GLU A 349 9.76 22.17 20.98
N LYS A 350 9.48 22.91 22.05
CA LYS A 350 8.54 24.05 22.05
C LYS A 350 9.20 25.29 22.62
N TRP A 351 8.93 26.42 22.00
CA TRP A 351 9.24 27.77 22.52
C TRP A 351 7.93 28.52 22.66
N CYS A 352 7.53 28.84 23.89
CA CYS A 352 6.27 29.54 24.17
C CYS A 352 6.44 30.50 25.35
N ARG A 353 5.59 31.54 25.42
CA ARG A 353 5.49 32.37 26.62
C ARG A 353 5.03 31.52 27.80
N GLU A 354 5.58 31.79 28.97
CA GLU A 354 5.31 31.05 30.21
C GLU A 354 3.81 31.00 30.57
N GLU A 355 3.05 32.05 30.21
CA GLU A 355 1.59 32.14 30.41
C GLU A 355 0.76 31.19 29.53
N ALA A 356 1.28 30.78 28.36
CA ALA A 356 0.57 29.88 27.44
C ALA A 356 0.73 28.39 27.82
N PHE A 357 1.72 28.07 28.64
CA PHE A 357 2.01 26.70 29.05
C PHE A 357 0.94 26.14 30.02
N THR A 358 0.45 26.97 30.94
CA THR A 358 -0.54 26.61 31.97
C THR A 358 -1.92 26.25 31.41
N GLN A 359 -2.25 26.69 30.18
CA GLN A 359 -3.52 26.33 29.52
C GLN A 359 -3.43 25.02 28.71
N ILE A 360 -2.23 24.59 28.30
CA ILE A 360 -2.02 23.37 27.52
C ILE A 360 -1.89 22.13 28.43
N GLU A 361 -1.38 22.30 29.66
CA GLU A 361 -1.29 21.26 30.69
C GLU A 361 -2.40 21.34 31.76
N GLY A 362 -3.56 21.92 31.44
CA GLY A 362 -4.71 21.99 32.36
C GLY A 362 -5.03 20.63 33.02
N PRO A 363 -5.52 20.64 34.28
CA PRO A 363 -5.41 19.52 35.21
C PRO A 363 -6.13 18.27 34.67
N ALA A 364 -5.43 17.14 34.78
CA ALA A 364 -5.89 15.82 34.40
C ALA A 364 -7.22 15.42 35.06
#